data_AF-A0AA96FWT3-F1
#
_entry.id   AF-A0AA96FWT3-F1
#
_cell.length_a   1.000
_cell.length_b   1.000
_cell.length_c   1.000
_cell.angle_alpha   90.00
_cell.angle_beta   90.00
_cell.angle_gamma   90.00
#
_symmetry.space_group_name_H-M   'P 1'
#
loop_
_entity.id
_entity.type
_entity.pdbx_description
1 polymer ?
#
loop_
_entity_poly.entity_id
_entity_poly.type
_entity_poly.pdbx_seq_one_letter_code
_entity_poly.pdbx_strand_id
1 'polypeptide(L)'
;MRRICLALPTNRACAGTIADVAEEAAHAAAEFGVEVHLLVLDSSDPDALAEHTRTVRALPPAPGVVVHHLDEERQADFLGRAVRRAGVAEPERVLGLLLPDAVSYGACTNRAFLVAAALGCTSVHRRDSDSTYQLLDGKPVFPIHHELRSLGRRAADVVPDVSKSLLEPADAAKPVSLVGGSFIGELSVDVSEIRALDPDLYYDVVSLWAPPVWTEEQTRELVAESFTGGGTEPFTRDESVLGAPDIRRIDMCNLALHHEVYERIPLPPAPDTIGSDYFLLHVVLDATLPGVVHNRHIVNHYTPERRTGAGFTAYQVRFVKFLLSMLYLYPVYGEMTVTAGALLDERHRVRVDAVLDMVRRSTGTDRADNHHRLAVLDRSYRQLGGKYAEFADHLVPIRERLLDEAQADAEDFARLIEAWGPLVAAARAEDPSGVGAPSTEAPTG
;
A
#
# COMPACT_ATOMS: atom_id res chain seq x y z
N MET A 1 1.78 16.64 -21.35
CA MET A 1 2.74 15.66 -20.83
C MET A 1 2.04 14.88 -19.74
N ARG A 2 2.15 13.54 -19.69
CA ARG A 2 1.56 12.74 -18.61
C ARG A 2 2.36 13.01 -17.33
N ARG A 3 1.67 13.40 -16.24
CA ARG A 3 2.27 13.54 -14.91
C ARG A 3 2.11 12.24 -14.13
N ILE A 4 3.16 11.81 -13.46
CA ILE A 4 3.15 10.64 -12.58
C ILE A 4 3.86 10.98 -11.28
N CYS A 5 3.46 10.30 -10.21
CA CYS A 5 4.06 10.47 -8.90
C CYS A 5 4.82 9.19 -8.55
N LEU A 6 6.14 9.31 -8.33
CA LEU A 6 6.97 8.23 -7.79
C LEU A 6 7.16 8.52 -6.29
N ALA A 7 6.44 7.78 -5.46
CA ALA A 7 6.27 8.03 -4.04
C ALA A 7 7.15 7.10 -3.19
N LEU A 8 7.87 7.72 -2.25
CA LEU A 8 8.69 7.11 -1.24
C LEU A 8 8.24 7.62 0.15
N PRO A 9 7.25 6.98 0.79
CA PRO A 9 6.96 7.24 2.19
C PRO A 9 8.07 6.67 3.08
N THR A 10 8.49 7.43 4.09
CA THR A 10 9.50 6.98 5.05
C THR A 10 9.23 7.50 6.46
N ASN A 11 9.68 6.73 7.45
CA ASN A 11 9.69 7.07 8.86
C ASN A 11 11.03 6.69 9.52
N ARG A 12 12.08 6.54 8.70
CA ARG A 12 13.40 6.03 9.08
C ARG A 12 14.48 6.51 8.12
N ALA A 13 15.73 6.40 8.53
CA ALA A 13 16.88 6.70 7.67
C ALA A 13 16.89 5.84 6.39
N CYS A 14 16.91 6.49 5.22
CA CYS A 14 16.86 5.85 3.90
C CYS A 14 17.54 6.69 2.80
N ALA A 15 18.58 7.45 3.13
CA ALA A 15 19.28 8.33 2.18
C ALA A 15 19.73 7.62 0.89
N GLY A 16 20.18 6.36 0.98
CA GLY A 16 20.52 5.55 -0.19
C GLY A 16 19.32 5.32 -1.10
N THR A 17 18.19 4.90 -0.55
CA THR A 17 16.95 4.66 -1.31
C THR A 17 16.41 5.96 -1.94
N ILE A 18 16.56 7.12 -1.29
CA ILE A 18 16.22 8.41 -1.91
C ILE A 18 17.02 8.63 -3.20
N ALA A 19 18.32 8.34 -3.20
CA ALA A 19 19.16 8.46 -4.39
C ALA A 19 18.77 7.44 -5.47
N ASP A 20 18.52 6.19 -5.10
CA ASP A 20 18.09 5.13 -6.01
C ASP A 20 16.76 5.47 -6.70
N VAL A 21 15.76 5.94 -5.95
CA VAL A 21 14.44 6.32 -6.48
C VAL A 21 14.55 7.59 -7.34
N ALA A 22 15.49 8.50 -7.06
CA ALA A 22 15.78 9.62 -7.94
C ALA A 22 16.39 9.18 -9.28
N GLU A 23 17.21 8.13 -9.30
CA GLU A 23 17.71 7.53 -10.54
C GLU A 23 16.56 6.90 -11.34
N GLU A 24 15.64 6.18 -10.68
CA GLU A 24 14.42 5.65 -11.31
C GLU A 24 13.56 6.76 -11.92
N ALA A 25 13.38 7.88 -11.21
CA ALA A 25 12.63 9.04 -11.71
C ALA A 25 13.28 9.64 -12.96
N ALA A 26 14.61 9.80 -12.96
CA ALA A 26 15.35 10.30 -14.10
C ALA A 26 15.25 9.36 -15.32
N HIS A 27 15.35 8.04 -15.08
CA HIS A 27 15.13 7.03 -16.10
C HIS A 27 13.72 7.12 -16.71
N ALA A 28 12.69 7.22 -15.86
CA ALA A 28 11.31 7.33 -16.30
C ALA A 28 11.06 8.58 -17.17
N ALA A 29 11.55 9.74 -16.74
CA ALA A 29 11.41 10.97 -17.51
C ALA A 29 12.12 10.88 -18.88
N ALA A 30 13.34 10.33 -18.91
CA ALA A 30 14.14 10.23 -20.13
C ALA A 30 13.60 9.20 -21.13
N GLU A 31 13.20 8.02 -20.66
CA GLU A 31 12.78 6.91 -21.52
C GLU A 31 11.32 7.05 -21.98
N PHE A 32 10.43 7.55 -21.12
CA PHE A 32 8.99 7.59 -21.38
C PHE A 32 8.44 8.99 -21.65
N GLY A 33 9.25 10.05 -21.53
CA GLY A 33 8.82 11.42 -21.78
C GLY A 33 7.69 11.90 -20.86
N VAL A 34 7.67 11.40 -19.62
CA VAL A 34 6.71 11.78 -18.58
C VAL A 34 7.27 12.85 -17.66
N GLU A 35 6.38 13.63 -17.02
CA GLU A 35 6.75 14.48 -15.89
C GLU A 35 6.69 13.64 -14.62
N VAL A 36 7.83 13.45 -13.96
CA VAL A 36 7.91 12.67 -12.73
C VAL A 36 7.94 13.61 -11.53
N HIS A 37 6.93 13.52 -10.69
CA HIS A 37 6.95 14.09 -9.36
C HIS A 37 7.52 13.04 -8.39
N LEU A 38 8.80 13.17 -8.07
CA LEU A 38 9.42 12.36 -7.02
C LEU A 38 8.93 12.88 -5.67
N LEU A 39 8.14 12.09 -4.96
CA LEU A 39 7.49 12.48 -3.71
C LEU A 39 8.11 11.70 -2.54
N VAL A 40 8.87 12.39 -1.69
CA VAL A 40 9.38 11.87 -0.42
C VAL A 40 8.49 12.40 0.70
N LEU A 41 7.69 11.51 1.31
CA LEU A 41 6.87 11.81 2.48
C LEU A 41 7.61 11.36 3.73
N ASP A 42 8.15 12.32 4.49
CA ASP A 42 9.12 12.06 5.55
C ASP A 42 8.52 12.32 6.94
N SER A 43 8.23 11.23 7.66
CA SER A 43 7.82 11.23 9.07
C SER A 43 8.95 10.66 9.96
N SER A 44 10.21 10.83 9.56
CA SER A 44 11.37 10.33 10.32
C SER A 44 11.74 11.26 11.48
N ASP A 45 12.59 10.76 12.38
CA ASP A 45 13.18 11.59 13.44
C ASP A 45 14.03 12.75 12.86
N PRO A 46 14.34 13.79 13.66
CA PRO A 46 15.04 14.97 13.18
C PRO A 46 16.42 14.71 12.54
N ASP A 47 17.16 13.70 12.99
CA ASP A 47 18.49 13.39 12.46
C ASP A 47 18.38 12.77 11.06
N ALA A 48 17.49 11.79 10.91
CA ALA A 48 17.17 11.19 9.62
C ALA A 48 16.59 12.23 8.63
N LEU A 49 15.66 13.07 9.08
CA LEU A 49 15.08 14.14 8.25
C LEU A 49 16.15 15.13 7.75
N ALA A 50 17.09 15.52 8.61
CA ALA A 50 18.19 16.41 8.23
C ALA A 50 19.12 15.76 7.21
N GLU A 51 19.38 14.46 7.32
CA GLU A 51 20.12 13.68 6.33
C GLU A 51 19.38 13.61 5.00
N HIS A 52 18.10 13.23 4.99
CA HIS A 52 17.27 13.17 3.80
C HIS A 52 17.22 14.52 3.08
N THR A 53 17.06 15.63 3.83
CA THR A 53 17.08 16.98 3.28
C THR A 53 18.39 17.28 2.55
N ARG A 54 19.53 16.89 3.12
CA ARG A 54 20.84 17.06 2.47
C ARG A 54 20.95 16.21 1.21
N THR A 55 20.50 14.96 1.27
CA THR A 55 20.50 14.03 0.13
C THR A 55 19.67 14.57 -1.02
N VAL A 56 18.42 14.99 -0.76
CA VAL A 56 17.52 15.58 -1.76
C VAL A 56 18.14 16.82 -2.41
N ARG A 57 18.74 17.71 -1.62
CA ARG A 57 19.43 18.91 -2.13
C ARG A 57 20.67 18.60 -2.97
N ALA A 58 21.30 17.45 -2.75
CA ALA A 58 22.49 17.01 -3.46
C ALA A 58 22.15 16.19 -4.73
N LEU A 59 20.89 15.86 -4.97
CA LEU A 59 20.48 15.13 -6.16
C LEU A 59 20.83 15.92 -7.43
N PRO A 60 21.39 15.26 -8.46
CA PRO A 60 21.65 15.91 -9.74
C PRO A 60 20.32 16.32 -10.40
N PRO A 61 20.23 17.50 -11.02
CA PRO A 61 19.03 17.91 -11.72
C PRO A 61 18.78 16.99 -12.92
N ALA A 62 17.54 16.51 -13.05
CA ALA A 62 17.10 15.67 -14.16
C ALA A 62 15.94 16.34 -14.91
N PRO A 63 16.06 16.59 -16.24
CA PRO A 63 14.95 17.14 -17.02
C PRO A 63 13.69 16.28 -16.91
N GLY A 64 12.55 16.92 -16.68
CA GLY A 64 11.26 16.24 -16.51
C GLY A 64 11.02 15.66 -15.11
N VAL A 65 11.95 15.85 -14.15
CA VAL A 65 11.79 15.43 -12.76
C VAL A 65 11.60 16.64 -11.84
N VAL A 66 10.59 16.59 -10.98
CA VAL A 66 10.33 17.58 -9.92
C VAL A 66 10.35 16.84 -8.59
N VAL A 67 11.25 17.24 -7.68
CA VAL A 67 11.41 16.58 -6.37
C VAL A 67 10.64 17.35 -5.31
N HIS A 68 9.79 16.63 -4.56
CA HIS A 68 8.99 17.11 -3.44
C HIS A 68 9.44 16.37 -2.19
N HIS A 69 10.08 17.08 -1.26
CA HIS A 69 10.41 16.55 0.07
C HIS A 69 9.52 17.25 1.10
N LEU A 70 8.56 16.50 1.63
CA LEU A 70 7.57 16.97 2.57
C LEU A 70 7.83 16.31 3.92
N ASP A 71 8.31 17.10 4.88
CA ASP A 71 8.30 16.73 6.29
C ASP A 71 6.85 16.61 6.81
N GLU A 72 6.69 16.06 8.01
CA GLU A 72 5.38 15.84 8.61
C GLU A 72 4.61 17.15 8.86
N GLU A 73 5.29 18.26 9.16
CA GLU A 73 4.65 19.57 9.33
C GLU A 73 4.00 20.06 8.03
N ARG A 74 4.72 20.00 6.90
CA ARG A 74 4.18 20.35 5.59
C ARG A 74 3.06 19.42 5.15
N GLN A 75 3.18 18.13 5.46
CA GLN A 75 2.10 17.16 5.22
C GLN A 75 0.86 17.55 6.04
N ALA A 76 1.01 17.84 7.33
CA ALA A 76 -0.07 18.25 8.20
C ALA A 76 -0.75 19.54 7.74
N ASP A 77 0.03 20.54 7.33
CA ASP A 77 -0.47 21.79 6.78
C ASP A 77 -1.29 21.59 5.51
N PHE A 78 -0.79 20.80 4.55
CA PHE A 78 -1.52 20.47 3.32
C PHE A 78 -2.83 19.75 3.61
N LEU A 79 -2.79 18.71 4.44
CA LEU A 79 -3.95 17.90 4.78
C LEU A 79 -4.98 18.72 5.56
N GLY A 80 -4.53 19.56 6.50
CA GLY A 80 -5.40 20.46 7.25
C GLY A 80 -6.15 21.46 6.37
N ARG A 81 -5.50 21.99 5.32
CA ARG A 81 -6.18 22.83 4.32
C ARG A 81 -7.18 22.02 3.48
N ALA A 82 -6.77 20.86 2.98
CA ALA A 82 -7.63 20.00 2.16
C ALA A 82 -8.88 19.55 2.93
N VAL A 83 -8.74 19.09 4.18
CA VAL A 83 -9.86 18.68 5.06
C VAL A 83 -10.81 19.85 5.31
N ARG A 84 -10.27 21.03 5.64
CA ARG A 84 -11.09 22.24 5.88
C ARG A 84 -11.87 22.64 4.63
N ARG A 85 -11.23 22.58 3.46
CA ARG A 85 -11.85 22.91 2.17
C ARG A 85 -12.89 21.87 1.75
N ALA A 86 -12.66 20.59 2.04
CA ALA A 86 -13.58 19.51 1.72
C ALA A 86 -14.91 19.62 2.46
N GLY A 87 -14.94 20.29 3.62
CA GLY A 87 -16.17 20.47 4.41
C GLY A 87 -16.75 19.15 4.91
N VAL A 88 -15.88 18.17 5.17
CA VAL A 88 -16.26 16.84 5.65
C VAL A 88 -16.83 16.90 7.08
N ALA A 89 -17.67 15.94 7.43
CA ALA A 89 -18.09 15.75 8.81
C ALA A 89 -16.91 15.32 9.69
N GLU A 90 -16.89 15.76 10.95
CA GLU A 90 -15.83 15.45 11.93
C GLU A 90 -14.40 15.70 11.38
N PRO A 91 -14.07 16.93 10.91
CA PRO A 91 -12.82 17.18 10.20
C PRO A 91 -11.57 16.85 11.00
N GLU A 92 -11.58 17.07 12.32
CA GLU A 92 -10.46 16.71 13.21
C GLU A 92 -10.23 15.19 13.23
N ARG A 93 -11.30 14.40 13.22
CA ARG A 93 -11.21 12.94 13.16
C ARG A 93 -10.65 12.49 11.82
N VAL A 94 -11.18 13.02 10.70
CA VAL A 94 -10.69 12.70 9.35
C VAL A 94 -9.21 13.06 9.20
N LEU A 95 -8.78 14.19 9.74
CA LEU A 95 -7.36 14.56 9.75
C LEU A 95 -6.53 13.55 10.56
N GLY A 96 -7.02 13.12 11.73
CA GLY A 96 -6.38 12.08 12.54
C GLY A 96 -6.25 10.72 11.83
N LEU A 97 -7.17 10.37 10.92
CA LEU A 97 -7.07 9.16 10.09
C LEU A 97 -5.95 9.26 9.03
N LEU A 98 -5.59 10.48 8.61
CA LEU A 98 -4.54 10.72 7.62
C LEU A 98 -3.17 10.94 8.26
N LEU A 99 -3.15 11.35 9.54
CA LEU A 99 -1.96 11.65 10.34
C LEU A 99 -2.06 10.99 11.73
N PRO A 100 -2.11 9.65 11.82
CA PRO A 100 -2.06 9.00 13.12
C PRO A 100 -0.67 9.19 13.76
N ASP A 101 -0.64 9.31 15.09
CA ASP A 101 0.62 9.38 15.87
C ASP A 101 1.47 8.09 15.77
N ALA A 102 0.86 7.01 15.28
CA ALA A 102 1.47 5.69 15.13
C ALA A 102 1.68 5.30 13.66
N VAL A 103 2.49 4.28 13.42
CA VAL A 103 2.77 3.79 12.05
C VAL A 103 1.48 3.28 11.40
N SER A 104 1.13 3.82 10.24
CA SER A 104 0.00 3.35 9.42
C SER A 104 0.40 3.34 7.95
N TYR A 105 0.47 2.14 7.38
CA TYR A 105 0.80 1.92 5.96
C TYR A 105 -0.30 2.44 5.03
N GLY A 106 -1.56 2.32 5.44
CA GLY A 106 -2.69 2.88 4.71
C GLY A 106 -2.70 4.41 4.77
N ALA A 107 -2.52 5.02 5.95
CA ALA A 107 -2.54 6.47 6.08
C ALA A 107 -1.39 7.14 5.30
N CYS A 108 -0.16 6.61 5.36
CA CYS A 108 0.95 7.17 4.57
C CYS A 108 0.71 7.07 3.05
N THR A 109 0.13 5.98 2.59
CA THR A 109 -0.21 5.80 1.17
C THR A 109 -1.37 6.72 0.77
N ASN A 110 -2.37 6.92 1.63
CA ASN A 110 -3.46 7.89 1.41
C ASN A 110 -2.93 9.33 1.29
N ARG A 111 -1.93 9.71 2.10
CA ARG A 111 -1.25 11.00 1.97
C ARG A 111 -0.61 11.15 0.59
N ALA A 112 0.07 10.10 0.09
CA ALA A 112 0.64 10.11 -1.26
C ALA A 112 -0.44 10.26 -2.34
N PHE A 113 -1.60 9.62 -2.18
CA PHE A 113 -2.73 9.76 -3.12
C PHE A 113 -3.28 11.19 -3.16
N LEU A 114 -3.48 11.85 -2.01
CA LEU A 114 -3.98 13.23 -1.97
C LEU A 114 -2.97 14.22 -2.56
N VAL A 115 -1.68 14.06 -2.26
CA VAL A 115 -0.63 14.89 -2.86
C VAL A 115 -0.54 14.64 -4.37
N ALA A 116 -0.65 13.39 -4.82
CA ALA A 116 -0.66 13.05 -6.24
C ALA A 116 -1.86 13.68 -6.97
N ALA A 117 -3.04 13.66 -6.36
CA ALA A 117 -4.23 14.33 -6.90
C ALA A 117 -4.00 15.85 -7.04
N ALA A 118 -3.39 16.49 -6.04
CA ALA A 118 -3.03 17.92 -6.05
C ALA A 118 -2.04 18.27 -7.17
N LEU A 119 -1.06 17.40 -7.43
CA LEU A 119 -0.07 17.58 -8.50
C LEU A 119 -0.64 17.27 -9.90
N GLY A 120 -1.85 16.71 -9.98
CA GLY A 120 -2.46 16.27 -11.23
C GLY A 120 -1.80 15.01 -11.81
N CYS A 121 -1.20 14.17 -10.94
CA CYS A 121 -0.63 12.89 -11.32
C CYS A 121 -1.72 11.93 -11.81
N THR A 122 -1.45 11.21 -12.89
CA THR A 122 -2.35 10.20 -13.49
C THR A 122 -2.11 8.79 -12.96
N SER A 123 -1.00 8.59 -12.26
CA SER A 123 -0.65 7.37 -11.54
C SER A 123 0.27 7.68 -10.37
N VAL A 124 0.20 6.81 -9.36
CA VAL A 124 1.12 6.76 -8.21
C VAL A 124 1.89 5.46 -8.31
N HIS A 125 3.21 5.54 -8.22
CA HIS A 125 4.17 4.45 -8.24
C HIS A 125 4.84 4.44 -6.87
N ARG A 126 4.68 3.36 -6.09
CA ARG A 126 5.17 3.31 -4.71
C ARG A 126 6.44 2.46 -4.63
N ARG A 127 7.40 2.93 -3.83
CA ARG A 127 8.57 2.19 -3.35
C ARG A 127 8.65 2.25 -1.83
N ASP A 128 9.16 1.20 -1.20
CA ASP A 128 9.41 1.19 0.25
C ASP A 128 10.84 1.63 0.57
N SER A 129 11.00 2.30 1.71
CA SER A 129 12.27 2.88 2.20
C SER A 129 13.35 1.86 2.58
N ASP A 130 12.99 0.59 2.73
CA ASP A 130 13.87 -0.53 3.11
C ASP A 130 14.13 -1.49 1.93
N SER A 131 14.27 -0.93 0.73
CA SER A 131 14.52 -1.69 -0.50
C SER A 131 15.64 -1.13 -1.37
N THR A 132 16.18 -2.00 -2.23
CA THR A 132 17.12 -1.64 -3.32
C THR A 132 16.67 -2.29 -4.62
N TYR A 133 17.18 -1.83 -5.76
CA TYR A 133 16.90 -2.49 -7.04
C TYR A 133 17.79 -3.71 -7.26
N GLN A 134 17.25 -4.69 -7.98
CA GLN A 134 18.08 -5.74 -8.58
C GLN A 134 18.98 -5.14 -9.66
N LEU A 135 20.12 -5.78 -9.91
CA LEU A 135 21.08 -5.38 -10.93
C LEU A 135 21.13 -6.43 -12.04
N LEU A 136 21.12 -5.97 -13.30
CA LEU A 136 21.46 -6.77 -14.47
C LEU A 136 22.64 -6.10 -15.17
N ASP A 137 23.73 -6.84 -15.37
CA ASP A 137 24.98 -6.32 -15.95
C ASP A 137 25.49 -5.03 -15.28
N GLY A 138 25.32 -4.96 -13.95
CA GLY A 138 25.72 -3.82 -13.13
C GLY A 138 24.81 -2.60 -13.22
N LYS A 139 23.65 -2.70 -13.88
CA LYS A 139 22.67 -1.61 -14.01
C LYS A 139 21.40 -1.92 -13.22
N PRO A 140 20.79 -0.91 -12.56
CA PRO A 140 19.50 -1.09 -11.89
C PRO A 140 18.40 -1.56 -12.84
N VAL A 141 17.59 -2.50 -12.35
CA VAL A 141 16.38 -2.99 -13.02
C VAL A 141 15.18 -2.27 -12.42
N PHE A 142 14.79 -1.16 -13.05
CA PHE A 142 13.70 -0.32 -12.54
C PHE A 142 12.31 -0.91 -12.82
N PRO A 143 11.45 -1.11 -11.81
CA PRO A 143 10.07 -1.56 -12.01
C PRO A 143 9.22 -0.59 -12.85
N ILE A 144 9.50 0.73 -12.76
CA ILE A 144 8.74 1.77 -13.48
C ILE A 144 8.64 1.56 -14.99
N HIS A 145 9.58 0.79 -15.56
CA HIS A 145 9.58 0.39 -16.95
C HIS A 145 8.30 -0.33 -17.37
N HIS A 146 7.87 -1.34 -16.61
CA HIS A 146 6.63 -2.07 -16.93
C HIS A 146 5.39 -1.26 -16.52
N GLU A 147 5.50 -0.50 -15.43
CA GLU A 147 4.43 0.36 -14.92
C GLU A 147 4.03 1.42 -15.97
N LEU A 148 4.98 2.17 -16.52
CA LEU A 148 4.69 3.22 -17.51
C LEU A 148 4.33 2.69 -18.90
N ARG A 149 4.80 1.48 -19.27
CA ARG A 149 4.40 0.83 -20.53
C ARG A 149 2.92 0.51 -20.57
N SER A 150 2.30 0.17 -19.44
CA SER A 150 0.97 -0.45 -19.43
C SER A 150 -0.09 0.39 -18.74
N LEU A 151 0.23 1.00 -17.60
CA LEU A 151 -0.75 1.59 -16.69
C LEU A 151 -1.54 2.73 -17.35
N GLY A 152 -2.86 2.68 -17.22
CA GLY A 152 -3.82 3.66 -17.76
C GLY A 152 -4.16 3.45 -19.24
N ARG A 153 -3.43 2.60 -19.98
CA ARG A 153 -3.78 2.24 -21.36
C ARG A 153 -4.93 1.25 -21.37
N ARG A 154 -5.68 1.21 -22.46
CA ARG A 154 -6.67 0.16 -22.72
C ARG A 154 -5.97 -1.19 -22.82
N ALA A 155 -6.49 -2.21 -22.13
CA ALA A 155 -5.83 -3.50 -22.00
C ALA A 155 -5.55 -4.19 -23.35
N ALA A 156 -6.46 -4.09 -24.32
CA ALA A 156 -6.24 -4.61 -25.68
C ALA A 156 -4.97 -4.04 -26.35
N ASP A 157 -4.65 -2.78 -26.08
CA ASP A 157 -3.49 -2.10 -26.68
C ASP A 157 -2.18 -2.45 -25.97
N VAL A 158 -2.23 -3.09 -24.81
CA VAL A 158 -1.07 -3.50 -24.00
C VAL A 158 -0.60 -4.92 -24.35
N VAL A 159 -1.47 -5.74 -24.94
CA VAL A 159 -1.15 -7.11 -25.39
C VAL A 159 0.20 -7.24 -26.13
N PRO A 160 0.56 -6.37 -27.10
CA PRO A 160 1.85 -6.50 -27.81
C PRO A 160 3.08 -6.14 -26.97
N ASP A 161 2.89 -5.48 -25.82
CA ASP A 161 3.97 -4.93 -24.99
C ASP A 161 4.31 -5.81 -23.76
N VAL A 162 3.60 -6.92 -23.57
CA VAL A 162 3.79 -7.87 -22.46
C VAL A 162 4.31 -9.22 -22.94
N SER A 163 4.98 -9.96 -22.05
CA SER A 163 5.49 -11.30 -22.38
C SER A 163 4.37 -12.33 -22.58
N LYS A 164 3.26 -12.18 -21.87
CA LYS A 164 2.09 -13.06 -21.95
C LYS A 164 0.79 -12.29 -21.71
N SER A 165 -0.26 -12.64 -22.44
CA SER A 165 -1.61 -12.14 -22.18
C SER A 165 -2.54 -13.28 -21.80
N LEU A 166 -3.22 -13.10 -20.67
CA LEU A 166 -4.36 -13.85 -20.17
C LEU A 166 -5.61 -12.94 -20.13
N LEU A 167 -5.65 -11.93 -21.01
CA LEU A 167 -6.71 -10.95 -21.04
C LEU A 167 -8.00 -11.58 -21.56
N GLU A 168 -9.04 -11.53 -20.75
CA GLU A 168 -10.37 -11.95 -21.17
C GLU A 168 -10.95 -10.94 -22.19
N PRO A 169 -11.63 -11.40 -23.26
CA PRO A 169 -12.19 -10.50 -24.28
C PRO A 169 -13.15 -9.44 -23.73
N ALA A 170 -13.88 -9.77 -22.66
CA ALA A 170 -14.80 -8.84 -21.99
C ALA A 170 -14.08 -7.64 -21.34
N ASP A 171 -12.80 -7.80 -21.03
CA ASP A 171 -12.01 -6.80 -20.31
C ASP A 171 -11.12 -5.97 -21.24
N ALA A 172 -11.12 -6.30 -22.54
CA ALA A 172 -10.25 -5.71 -23.54
C ALA A 172 -10.36 -4.17 -23.64
N ALA A 173 -11.56 -3.63 -23.39
CA ALA A 173 -11.82 -2.19 -23.43
C ALA A 173 -11.46 -1.44 -22.13
N LYS A 174 -11.25 -2.16 -21.03
CA LYS A 174 -10.98 -1.57 -19.71
C LYS A 174 -9.53 -1.04 -19.64
N PRO A 175 -9.27 -0.02 -18.81
CA PRO A 175 -7.91 0.45 -18.57
C PRO A 175 -7.13 -0.54 -17.68
N VAL A 176 -5.83 -0.70 -17.96
CA VAL A 176 -4.91 -1.34 -17.01
C VAL A 176 -4.81 -0.45 -15.78
N SER A 177 -5.29 -0.95 -14.65
CA SER A 177 -5.53 -0.15 -13.44
C SER A 177 -4.49 -0.37 -12.34
N LEU A 178 -3.75 -1.47 -12.44
CA LEU A 178 -2.66 -1.87 -11.56
C LEU A 178 -1.52 -2.43 -12.39
N VAL A 179 -0.29 -2.05 -12.07
CA VAL A 179 0.91 -2.73 -12.56
C VAL A 179 1.85 -2.91 -11.38
N GLY A 180 2.42 -4.09 -11.21
CA GLY A 180 3.37 -4.27 -10.11
C GLY A 180 4.11 -5.58 -10.15
N GLY A 181 5.04 -5.69 -9.22
CA GLY A 181 5.72 -6.93 -8.90
C GLY A 181 5.86 -7.05 -7.39
N SER A 182 6.58 -8.07 -6.99
CA SER A 182 6.93 -8.32 -5.59
C SER A 182 8.39 -7.90 -5.29
N PHE A 183 8.98 -8.50 -4.27
CA PHE A 183 10.37 -8.42 -3.87
C PHE A 183 11.05 -9.79 -3.92
N ILE A 184 12.39 -9.80 -3.89
CA ILE A 184 13.19 -10.96 -3.50
C ILE A 184 13.88 -10.67 -2.16
N GLY A 185 14.29 -11.73 -1.46
CA GLY A 185 15.06 -11.63 -0.22
C GLY A 185 14.26 -11.99 1.02
N GLU A 186 14.36 -11.17 2.07
CA GLU A 186 13.69 -11.40 3.35
C GLU A 186 12.15 -11.33 3.19
N LEU A 187 11.43 -12.11 4.00
CA LEU A 187 9.96 -12.13 3.97
C LEU A 187 9.37 -10.73 4.25
N SER A 188 8.15 -10.46 3.77
CA SER A 188 7.49 -9.19 4.10
C SER A 188 7.05 -9.13 5.57
N VAL A 189 6.80 -10.30 6.16
CA VAL A 189 6.43 -10.46 7.57
C VAL A 189 7.48 -11.26 8.34
N ASP A 190 7.91 -10.74 9.50
CA ASP A 190 8.92 -11.36 10.36
C ASP A 190 8.37 -12.56 11.14
N VAL A 191 8.13 -13.66 10.41
CA VAL A 191 7.65 -14.96 10.91
C VAL A 191 8.60 -16.12 10.53
N SER A 192 9.74 -15.83 9.90
CA SER A 192 10.70 -16.85 9.46
C SER A 192 11.33 -17.60 10.63
N GLU A 193 11.53 -16.93 11.77
CA GLU A 193 12.04 -17.56 12.99
C GLU A 193 11.04 -18.57 13.56
N ILE A 194 9.73 -18.29 13.52
CA ILE A 194 8.70 -19.25 13.94
C ILE A 194 8.84 -20.55 13.13
N ARG A 195 8.99 -20.43 11.81
CA ARG A 195 9.21 -21.57 10.91
C ARG A 195 10.47 -22.37 11.24
N ALA A 196 11.54 -21.69 11.64
CA ALA A 196 12.79 -22.33 12.01
C ALA A 196 12.72 -23.05 13.37
N LEU A 197 11.95 -22.50 14.32
CA LEU A 197 11.75 -23.07 15.64
C LEU A 197 10.81 -24.26 15.60
N ASP A 198 9.65 -24.11 14.95
CA ASP A 198 8.60 -25.12 14.88
C ASP A 198 7.71 -24.93 13.62
N PRO A 199 7.86 -25.77 12.59
CA PRO A 199 7.05 -25.70 11.37
C PRO A 199 5.54 -25.91 11.57
N ASP A 200 5.15 -26.70 12.58
CA ASP A 200 3.74 -26.94 12.87
C ASP A 200 3.12 -25.70 13.53
N LEU A 201 3.85 -25.04 14.44
CA LEU A 201 3.41 -23.77 15.01
C LEU A 201 3.41 -22.63 13.99
N TYR A 202 4.35 -22.64 13.03
CA TYR A 202 4.29 -21.72 11.90
C TYR A 202 3.00 -21.91 11.10
N TYR A 203 2.62 -23.16 10.80
CA TYR A 203 1.36 -23.45 10.12
C TYR A 203 0.16 -22.95 10.94
N ASP A 204 0.10 -23.23 12.24
CA ASP A 204 -0.96 -22.76 13.12
C ASP A 204 -1.09 -21.23 13.12
N VAL A 205 0.03 -20.51 13.18
CA VAL A 205 0.03 -19.04 13.25
C VAL A 205 -0.33 -18.42 11.90
N VAL A 206 0.25 -18.90 10.81
CA VAL A 206 0.00 -18.34 9.47
C VAL A 206 -1.38 -18.77 8.95
N SER A 207 -1.93 -19.91 9.34
CA SER A 207 -3.30 -20.27 8.95
C SER A 207 -4.37 -19.35 9.54
N LEU A 208 -4.07 -18.56 10.59
CA LEU A 208 -5.01 -17.62 11.21
C LEU A 208 -5.50 -16.51 10.30
N TRP A 209 -4.72 -16.19 9.25
CA TRP A 209 -5.17 -15.23 8.23
C TRP A 209 -5.89 -15.92 7.08
N ALA A 210 -6.11 -17.23 7.06
CA ALA A 210 -6.95 -17.84 6.03
C ALA A 210 -8.44 -17.51 6.24
N PRO A 211 -9.23 -17.36 5.16
CA PRO A 211 -10.69 -17.33 5.26
C PRO A 211 -11.24 -18.62 5.89
N PRO A 212 -12.22 -18.53 6.80
CA PRO A 212 -12.74 -19.71 7.52
C PRO A 212 -13.48 -20.71 6.61
N VAL A 213 -13.86 -20.28 5.41
CA VAL A 213 -14.56 -21.10 4.42
C VAL A 213 -13.62 -21.92 3.52
N TRP A 214 -12.30 -21.71 3.63
CA TRP A 214 -11.32 -22.39 2.80
C TRP A 214 -11.07 -23.82 3.26
N THR A 215 -10.75 -24.70 2.31
CA THR A 215 -10.36 -26.08 2.59
C THR A 215 -8.96 -26.12 3.21
N GLU A 216 -8.66 -27.21 3.90
CA GLU A 216 -7.32 -27.48 4.45
C GLU A 216 -6.21 -27.38 3.39
N GLU A 217 -6.48 -27.85 2.17
CA GLU A 217 -5.54 -27.78 1.04
C GLU A 217 -5.29 -26.33 0.62
N GLN A 218 -6.34 -25.52 0.47
CA GLN A 218 -6.23 -24.09 0.16
C GLN A 218 -5.47 -23.33 1.25
N THR A 219 -5.71 -23.67 2.52
CA THR A 219 -4.98 -23.09 3.65
C THR A 219 -3.50 -23.48 3.62
N ARG A 220 -3.16 -24.73 3.26
CA ARG A 220 -1.76 -25.17 3.11
C ARG A 220 -1.05 -24.44 1.98
N GLU A 221 -1.72 -24.25 0.84
CA GLU A 221 -1.19 -23.44 -0.26
C GLU A 221 -0.96 -21.99 0.17
N LEU A 222 -1.93 -21.37 0.86
CA LEU A 222 -1.79 -20.03 1.40
C LEU A 222 -0.57 -19.91 2.30
N VAL A 223 -0.43 -20.80 3.28
CA VAL A 223 0.68 -20.80 4.24
C VAL A 223 2.04 -20.97 3.54
N ALA A 224 2.09 -21.80 2.49
CA ALA A 224 3.31 -22.03 1.72
C ALA A 224 3.76 -20.80 0.91
N GLU A 225 2.81 -20.02 0.39
CA GLU A 225 3.08 -18.82 -0.43
C GLU A 225 3.14 -17.52 0.38
N SER A 226 2.58 -17.49 1.59
CA SER A 226 2.46 -16.28 2.41
C SER A 226 3.81 -15.63 2.65
N PHE A 227 3.89 -14.33 2.37
CA PHE A 227 5.01 -13.45 2.70
C PHE A 227 6.34 -13.75 1.99
N THR A 228 6.39 -14.72 1.07
CA THR A 228 7.62 -15.10 0.35
C THR A 228 7.99 -14.17 -0.81
N GLY A 229 7.07 -13.29 -1.17
CA GLY A 229 7.20 -12.41 -2.33
C GLY A 229 7.43 -13.15 -3.65
N GLY A 230 8.30 -12.61 -4.49
CA GLY A 230 8.75 -13.17 -5.77
C GLY A 230 9.79 -14.29 -5.62
N GLY A 231 10.12 -14.69 -4.39
CA GLY A 231 11.10 -15.73 -4.10
C GLY A 231 12.52 -15.19 -3.93
N THR A 232 13.52 -15.94 -4.42
CA THR A 232 14.94 -15.60 -4.23
C THR A 232 15.73 -15.56 -5.54
N GLU A 233 15.08 -15.82 -6.67
CA GLU A 233 15.74 -15.88 -7.97
C GLU A 233 16.12 -14.47 -8.45
N PRO A 234 17.41 -14.22 -8.78
CA PRO A 234 17.81 -12.95 -9.35
C PRO A 234 17.17 -12.71 -10.72
N PHE A 235 16.91 -11.44 -11.02
CA PHE A 235 16.41 -11.00 -12.33
C PHE A 235 17.39 -11.37 -13.44
N THR A 236 16.88 -12.01 -14.50
CA THR A 236 17.68 -12.40 -15.68
C THR A 236 17.13 -11.83 -16.98
N ARG A 237 15.81 -11.65 -17.08
CA ARG A 237 15.12 -11.10 -18.25
C ARG A 237 13.74 -10.58 -17.87
N ASP A 238 13.18 -9.73 -18.71
CA ASP A 238 11.83 -9.22 -18.53
C ASP A 238 10.76 -10.31 -18.76
N GLU A 239 9.89 -10.48 -17.76
CA GLU A 239 8.65 -11.25 -17.85
C GLU A 239 7.50 -10.43 -17.29
N SER A 240 6.42 -10.33 -18.06
CA SER A 240 5.18 -9.66 -17.65
C SER A 240 3.93 -10.37 -18.15
N VAL A 241 2.87 -10.36 -17.34
CA VAL A 241 1.59 -11.01 -17.61
C VAL A 241 0.46 -10.00 -17.48
N LEU A 242 -0.29 -9.78 -18.57
CA LEU A 242 -1.52 -8.99 -18.58
C LEU A 242 -2.75 -9.87 -18.36
N GLY A 243 -3.67 -9.47 -17.49
CA GLY A 243 -4.95 -10.16 -17.28
C GLY A 243 -5.62 -9.70 -15.98
N ALA A 244 -6.38 -10.60 -15.35
CA ALA A 244 -6.69 -10.45 -13.93
C ALA A 244 -5.36 -10.51 -13.14
N PRO A 245 -5.00 -9.48 -12.36
CA PRO A 245 -3.71 -9.45 -11.69
C PRO A 245 -3.63 -10.54 -10.63
N ASP A 246 -2.55 -11.33 -10.63
CA ASP A 246 -2.24 -12.22 -9.51
C ASP A 246 -1.73 -11.37 -8.34
N ILE A 247 -2.66 -10.90 -7.51
CA ILE A 247 -2.36 -10.00 -6.39
C ILE A 247 -1.48 -10.63 -5.32
N ARG A 248 -1.31 -11.97 -5.31
CA ARG A 248 -0.36 -12.67 -4.43
C ARG A 248 1.09 -12.52 -4.89
N ARG A 249 1.31 -12.04 -6.11
CA ARG A 249 2.64 -11.79 -6.71
C ARG A 249 2.95 -10.29 -6.83
N ILE A 250 2.13 -9.45 -6.21
CA ILE A 250 2.32 -8.00 -6.14
C ILE A 250 2.37 -7.62 -4.66
N ASP A 251 3.39 -6.85 -4.29
CA ASP A 251 3.50 -6.31 -2.94
C ASP A 251 3.45 -4.79 -2.95
N MET A 252 2.97 -4.22 -1.84
CA MET A 252 2.75 -2.78 -1.73
C MET A 252 4.03 -1.93 -1.86
N CYS A 253 5.18 -2.57 -1.72
CA CYS A 253 6.51 -1.99 -1.91
C CYS A 253 6.90 -1.77 -3.38
N ASN A 254 6.19 -2.37 -4.35
CA ASN A 254 6.58 -2.39 -5.76
C ASN A 254 5.36 -2.43 -6.70
N LEU A 255 4.57 -1.35 -6.72
CA LEU A 255 3.44 -1.23 -7.63
C LEU A 255 3.20 0.19 -8.11
N ALA A 256 2.33 0.29 -9.10
CA ALA A 256 1.71 1.50 -9.54
C ALA A 256 0.18 1.34 -9.70
N LEU A 257 -0.55 2.37 -9.26
CA LEU A 257 -2.00 2.47 -9.35
C LEU A 257 -2.41 3.62 -10.26
N HIS A 258 -3.44 3.36 -11.07
CA HIS A 258 -4.07 4.40 -11.88
C HIS A 258 -4.95 5.30 -11.01
N HIS A 259 -5.00 6.61 -11.31
CA HIS A 259 -5.74 7.59 -10.51
C HIS A 259 -7.23 7.31 -10.35
N GLU A 260 -7.90 6.75 -11.36
CA GLU A 260 -9.32 6.35 -11.23
C GLU A 260 -9.54 5.18 -10.24
N VAL A 261 -8.49 4.58 -9.67
CA VAL A 261 -8.57 3.66 -8.53
C VAL A 261 -8.35 4.41 -7.22
N TYR A 262 -7.16 4.99 -7.03
CA TYR A 262 -6.77 5.56 -5.73
C TYR A 262 -7.53 6.84 -5.36
N GLU A 263 -8.11 7.55 -6.34
CA GLU A 263 -8.96 8.71 -6.08
C GLU A 263 -10.40 8.33 -5.73
N ARG A 264 -10.80 7.07 -5.96
CA ARG A 264 -12.16 6.58 -5.66
C ARG A 264 -12.24 6.01 -4.26
N ILE A 265 -11.26 5.19 -3.90
CA ILE A 265 -11.26 4.42 -2.66
C ILE A 265 -9.92 4.64 -1.95
N PRO A 266 -9.93 5.08 -0.68
CA PRO A 266 -8.72 5.14 0.14
C PRO A 266 -8.31 3.75 0.62
N LEU A 267 -7.15 3.66 1.26
CA LEU A 267 -6.73 2.49 2.02
C LEU A 267 -7.19 2.58 3.49
N PRO A 268 -7.44 1.44 4.17
CA PRO A 268 -7.72 1.41 5.59
C PRO A 268 -6.63 2.12 6.41
N PRO A 269 -6.94 3.16 7.21
CA PRO A 269 -5.95 3.97 7.91
C PRO A 269 -5.44 3.35 9.21
N ALA A 270 -5.77 2.08 9.49
CA ALA A 270 -5.51 1.39 10.76
C ALA A 270 -4.07 1.59 11.28
N PRO A 271 -3.87 2.25 12.44
CA PRO A 271 -2.56 2.38 13.04
C PRO A 271 -2.06 1.05 13.58
N ASP A 272 -0.74 0.91 13.62
CA ASP A 272 -0.04 -0.29 14.08
C ASP A 272 -0.61 -1.57 13.47
N THR A 273 -0.85 -1.57 12.15
CA THR A 273 -1.37 -2.73 11.42
C THR A 273 -0.57 -2.91 10.14
N ILE A 274 -0.08 -4.12 9.87
CA ILE A 274 0.57 -4.46 8.60
C ILE A 274 -0.48 -4.96 7.59
N GLY A 275 -0.19 -4.86 6.29
CA GLY A 275 -1.01 -5.44 5.21
C GLY A 275 -2.35 -4.75 4.95
N SER A 276 -2.73 -3.73 5.74
CA SER A 276 -3.97 -2.97 5.52
C SER A 276 -3.97 -2.19 4.20
N ASP A 277 -2.79 -1.86 3.68
CA ASP A 277 -2.56 -1.16 2.42
C ASP A 277 -2.80 -2.02 1.17
N TYR A 278 -3.09 -3.33 1.31
CA TYR A 278 -3.36 -4.23 0.18
C TYR A 278 -4.82 -4.16 -0.33
N PHE A 279 -5.70 -3.41 0.34
CA PHE A 279 -7.14 -3.36 0.01
C PHE A 279 -7.43 -3.02 -1.46
N LEU A 280 -6.66 -2.08 -2.05
CA LEU A 280 -6.87 -1.68 -3.45
C LEU A 280 -6.48 -2.78 -4.45
N LEU A 281 -5.65 -3.75 -4.08
CA LEU A 281 -5.37 -4.90 -4.95
C LEU A 281 -6.63 -5.76 -5.12
N HIS A 282 -7.37 -5.99 -4.03
CA HIS A 282 -8.66 -6.65 -4.06
C HIS A 282 -9.69 -5.86 -4.86
N VAL A 283 -9.77 -4.53 -4.67
CA VAL A 283 -10.67 -3.68 -5.47
C VAL A 283 -10.40 -3.85 -6.97
N VAL A 284 -9.14 -3.86 -7.41
CA VAL A 284 -8.80 -4.03 -8.84
C VAL A 284 -9.15 -5.44 -9.32
N LEU A 285 -8.69 -6.47 -8.60
CA LEU A 285 -8.92 -7.87 -8.97
C LEU A 285 -10.42 -8.19 -9.03
N ASP A 286 -11.13 -7.94 -7.94
CA ASP A 286 -12.52 -8.33 -7.77
C ASP A 286 -13.46 -7.46 -8.62
N ALA A 287 -13.12 -6.21 -8.91
CA ALA A 287 -13.87 -5.41 -9.89
C ALA A 287 -13.59 -5.81 -11.35
N THR A 288 -12.80 -6.85 -11.60
CA THR A 288 -12.43 -7.34 -12.95
C THR A 288 -11.69 -6.28 -13.78
N LEU A 289 -10.91 -5.42 -13.13
CA LEU A 289 -10.05 -4.45 -13.82
C LEU A 289 -8.72 -5.13 -14.22
N PRO A 290 -8.26 -4.95 -15.48
CA PRO A 290 -6.99 -5.51 -15.92
C PRO A 290 -5.81 -4.97 -15.13
N GLY A 291 -4.82 -5.83 -14.89
CA GLY A 291 -3.52 -5.47 -14.35
C GLY A 291 -2.38 -6.15 -15.07
N VAL A 292 -1.15 -5.68 -14.83
CA VAL A 292 0.08 -6.33 -15.29
C VAL A 292 0.94 -6.73 -14.09
N VAL A 293 1.29 -8.01 -14.01
CA VAL A 293 2.27 -8.53 -13.05
C VAL A 293 3.62 -8.64 -13.76
N HIS A 294 4.71 -8.18 -13.15
CA HIS A 294 6.05 -8.29 -13.73
C HIS A 294 7.10 -8.83 -12.75
N ASN A 295 8.19 -9.40 -13.28
CA ASN A 295 9.27 -9.98 -12.50
C ASN A 295 10.42 -9.01 -12.16
N ARG A 296 10.30 -7.72 -12.48
CA ARG A 296 11.21 -6.67 -11.98
C ARG A 296 10.97 -6.44 -10.48
N HIS A 297 11.32 -7.43 -9.68
CA HIS A 297 11.19 -7.39 -8.23
C HIS A 297 12.23 -6.45 -7.63
N ILE A 298 11.91 -5.81 -6.51
CA ILE A 298 12.90 -5.10 -5.70
C ILE A 298 13.59 -6.10 -4.75
N VAL A 299 14.68 -5.70 -4.10
CA VAL A 299 15.31 -6.47 -3.02
C VAL A 299 14.82 -5.91 -1.69
N ASN A 300 14.16 -6.74 -0.89
CA ASN A 300 13.64 -6.35 0.42
C ASN A 300 14.67 -6.59 1.53
N HIS A 301 14.80 -5.64 2.46
CA HIS A 301 15.73 -5.70 3.58
C HIS A 301 15.00 -5.57 4.92
N TYR A 302 15.38 -6.37 5.92
CA TYR A 302 14.95 -6.12 7.30
C TYR A 302 15.81 -5.05 7.96
N THR A 303 15.15 -4.12 8.66
CA THR A 303 15.86 -3.16 9.48
C THR A 303 16.23 -3.78 10.84
N PRO A 304 17.43 -3.49 11.39
CA PRO A 304 17.90 -4.09 12.65
C PRO A 304 16.97 -3.84 13.85
N GLU A 305 16.23 -2.72 13.85
CA GLU A 305 15.35 -2.31 14.94
C GLU A 305 14.23 -3.31 15.18
N ARG A 306 13.75 -3.99 14.13
CA ARG A 306 12.70 -5.02 14.23
C ARG A 306 13.11 -6.20 15.12
N ARG A 307 14.42 -6.43 15.27
CA ARG A 307 14.98 -7.52 16.08
C ARG A 307 15.30 -7.11 17.53
N THR A 308 15.05 -5.86 17.92
CA THR A 308 15.17 -5.40 19.31
C THR A 308 13.97 -5.85 20.14
N GLY A 309 14.06 -5.89 21.48
CA GLY A 309 12.93 -6.33 22.32
C GLY A 309 11.66 -5.48 22.15
N ALA A 310 11.81 -4.15 22.14
CA ALA A 310 10.70 -3.23 21.90
C ALA A 310 10.21 -3.28 20.45
N GLY A 311 11.12 -3.35 19.47
CA GLY A 311 10.78 -3.46 18.06
C GLY A 311 10.04 -4.76 17.72
N PHE A 312 10.46 -5.88 18.31
CA PHE A 312 9.78 -7.17 18.20
C PHE A 312 8.36 -7.10 18.75
N THR A 313 8.19 -6.57 19.97
CA THR A 313 6.85 -6.43 20.59
C THR A 313 5.94 -5.56 19.74
N ALA A 314 6.41 -4.39 19.31
CA ALA A 314 5.63 -3.50 18.45
C ALA A 314 5.24 -4.19 17.15
N TYR A 315 6.17 -4.87 16.48
CA TYR A 315 5.90 -5.57 15.23
C TYR A 315 4.89 -6.71 15.40
N GLN A 316 5.00 -7.49 16.47
CA GLN A 316 4.06 -8.57 16.77
C GLN A 316 2.66 -8.03 17.09
N VAL A 317 2.51 -6.88 17.76
CA VAL A 317 1.21 -6.21 17.88
C VAL A 317 0.63 -5.90 16.50
N ARG A 318 1.43 -5.41 15.54
CA ARG A 318 0.95 -5.14 14.18
C ARG A 318 0.49 -6.38 13.45
N PHE A 319 1.21 -7.49 13.64
CA PHE A 319 0.81 -8.77 13.09
C PHE A 319 -0.50 -9.27 13.72
N VAL A 320 -0.68 -9.13 15.05
CA VAL A 320 -1.97 -9.44 15.69
C VAL A 320 -3.09 -8.59 15.10
N LYS A 321 -2.91 -7.27 14.98
CA LYS A 321 -3.94 -6.38 14.39
C LYS A 321 -4.24 -6.75 12.94
N PHE A 322 -3.25 -7.16 12.16
CA PHE A 322 -3.47 -7.70 10.82
C PHE A 322 -4.40 -8.92 10.84
N LEU A 323 -4.12 -9.91 11.68
CA LEU A 323 -4.98 -11.10 11.84
C LEU A 323 -6.40 -10.73 12.26
N LEU A 324 -6.55 -9.79 13.19
CA LEU A 324 -7.87 -9.35 13.67
C LEU A 324 -8.66 -8.57 12.61
N SER A 325 -7.98 -7.80 11.76
CA SER A 325 -8.62 -7.02 10.70
C SER A 325 -9.25 -7.91 9.61
N MET A 326 -8.74 -9.13 9.43
CA MET A 326 -9.30 -10.10 8.47
C MET A 326 -10.75 -10.48 8.77
N LEU A 327 -11.22 -10.39 10.02
CA LEU A 327 -12.64 -10.56 10.36
C LEU A 327 -13.54 -9.58 9.60
N TYR A 328 -13.05 -8.35 9.42
CA TYR A 328 -13.79 -7.26 8.79
C TYR A 328 -13.51 -7.14 7.29
N LEU A 329 -12.31 -7.54 6.84
CA LEU A 329 -11.90 -7.43 5.44
C LEU A 329 -12.34 -8.61 4.57
N TYR A 330 -12.30 -9.86 5.08
CA TYR A 330 -12.70 -11.01 4.25
C TYR A 330 -14.16 -11.02 3.81
N PRO A 331 -15.15 -10.62 4.64
CA PRO A 331 -16.52 -10.47 4.16
C PRO A 331 -16.61 -9.49 3.00
N VAL A 332 -15.88 -8.36 3.07
CA VAL A 332 -15.82 -7.36 2.01
C VAL A 332 -15.20 -7.94 0.74
N TYR A 333 -14.06 -8.65 0.86
CA TYR A 333 -13.43 -9.31 -0.29
C TYR A 333 -14.36 -10.36 -0.92
N GLY A 334 -15.01 -11.20 -0.12
CA GLY A 334 -15.96 -12.20 -0.61
C GLY A 334 -17.16 -11.57 -1.34
N GLU A 335 -17.73 -10.50 -0.78
CA GLU A 335 -18.82 -9.76 -1.44
C GLU A 335 -18.36 -9.06 -2.73
N MET A 336 -17.15 -8.51 -2.76
CA MET A 336 -16.57 -7.95 -3.98
C MET A 336 -16.37 -9.02 -5.05
N THR A 337 -15.81 -10.18 -4.70
CA THR A 337 -15.64 -11.31 -5.65
C THR A 337 -16.98 -11.75 -6.25
N VAL A 338 -18.04 -11.82 -5.43
CA VAL A 338 -19.39 -12.18 -5.91
C VAL A 338 -20.00 -11.08 -6.79
N THR A 339 -19.77 -9.81 -6.45
CA THR A 339 -20.30 -8.67 -7.21
C THR A 339 -19.55 -8.49 -8.54
N ALA A 340 -18.28 -8.85 -8.58
CA ALA A 340 -17.42 -8.87 -9.76
C ALA A 340 -17.48 -7.57 -10.57
N GLY A 341 -17.62 -7.66 -11.90
CA GLY A 341 -17.72 -6.51 -12.79
C GLY A 341 -18.90 -5.56 -12.53
N ALA A 342 -19.92 -5.96 -11.73
CA ALA A 342 -20.98 -5.04 -11.32
C ALA A 342 -20.51 -3.99 -10.31
N LEU A 343 -19.31 -4.15 -9.73
CA LEU A 343 -18.62 -3.11 -8.96
C LEU A 343 -18.22 -1.90 -9.80
N LEU A 344 -18.26 -2.01 -11.13
CA LEU A 344 -17.91 -0.93 -12.04
C LEU A 344 -19.17 -0.21 -12.58
N ASP A 345 -19.01 1.09 -12.85
CA ASP A 345 -19.95 1.86 -13.65
C ASP A 345 -19.73 1.68 -15.17
N GLU A 346 -20.57 2.31 -15.98
CA GLU A 346 -20.50 2.29 -17.45
C GLU A 346 -19.17 2.83 -18.02
N ARG A 347 -18.38 3.53 -17.20
CA ARG A 347 -17.06 4.10 -17.54
C ARG A 347 -15.91 3.30 -16.90
N HIS A 348 -16.19 2.10 -16.41
CA HIS A 348 -15.24 1.22 -15.73
C HIS A 348 -14.65 1.81 -14.45
N ARG A 349 -15.40 2.65 -13.74
CA ARG A 349 -14.99 3.21 -12.45
C ARG A 349 -15.65 2.47 -11.30
N VAL A 350 -14.91 2.28 -10.21
CA VAL A 350 -15.40 1.61 -9.00
C VAL A 350 -16.56 2.40 -8.41
N ARG A 351 -17.66 1.70 -8.10
CA ARG A 351 -18.84 2.24 -7.42
C ARG A 351 -18.55 2.35 -5.92
N VAL A 352 -18.21 3.57 -5.48
CA VAL A 352 -17.81 3.86 -4.10
C VAL A 352 -18.89 3.43 -3.09
N ASP A 353 -20.16 3.74 -3.34
CA ASP A 353 -21.26 3.39 -2.43
C ASP A 353 -21.37 1.88 -2.19
N ALA A 354 -21.12 1.06 -3.22
CA ALA A 354 -21.17 -0.40 -3.08
C ALA A 354 -20.08 -0.91 -2.13
N VAL A 355 -18.85 -0.40 -2.27
CA VAL A 355 -17.72 -0.76 -1.39
C VAL A 355 -17.96 -0.24 0.03
N LEU A 356 -18.42 1.00 0.17
CA LEU A 356 -18.75 1.60 1.46
C LEU A 356 -19.79 0.76 2.23
N ASP A 357 -20.86 0.35 1.55
CA ASP A 357 -21.92 -0.46 2.15
C ASP A 357 -21.42 -1.85 2.58
N MET A 358 -20.51 -2.47 1.82
CA MET A 358 -19.87 -3.73 2.22
C MET A 358 -19.04 -3.54 3.50
N VAL A 359 -18.21 -2.50 3.57
CA VAL A 359 -17.40 -2.20 4.77
C VAL A 359 -18.28 -1.89 5.98
N ARG A 360 -19.34 -1.08 5.82
CA ARG A 360 -20.29 -0.78 6.90
C ARG A 360 -21.00 -2.01 7.44
N ARG A 361 -21.33 -2.99 6.58
CA ARG A 361 -21.92 -4.26 7.03
C ARG A 361 -20.91 -5.09 7.81
N SER A 362 -19.65 -5.10 7.40
CA SER A 362 -18.66 -5.96 8.05
C SER A 362 -18.34 -5.54 9.49
N THR A 363 -18.49 -4.25 9.86
CA THR A 363 -18.23 -3.77 11.23
C THR A 363 -19.12 -4.41 12.29
N GLY A 364 -20.29 -4.95 11.90
CA GLY A 364 -21.22 -5.65 12.79
C GLY A 364 -20.97 -7.16 12.93
N THR A 365 -19.85 -7.67 12.41
CA THR A 365 -19.52 -9.11 12.44
C THR A 365 -19.28 -9.61 13.87
N ASP A 366 -19.76 -10.81 14.19
CA ASP A 366 -19.53 -11.45 15.48
C ASP A 366 -18.04 -11.71 15.73
N ARG A 367 -17.56 -11.41 16.93
CA ARG A 367 -16.13 -11.41 17.27
C ARG A 367 -15.59 -12.81 17.65
N ALA A 368 -16.39 -13.88 17.61
CA ALA A 368 -15.94 -15.21 18.02
C ALA A 368 -14.68 -15.69 17.29
N ASP A 369 -14.60 -15.45 15.98
CA ASP A 369 -13.43 -15.80 15.17
C ASP A 369 -12.16 -15.06 15.63
N ASN A 370 -12.29 -13.79 16.02
CA ASN A 370 -11.15 -13.04 16.55
C ASN A 370 -10.74 -13.49 17.95
N HIS A 371 -11.69 -13.89 18.80
CA HIS A 371 -11.35 -14.57 20.07
C HIS A 371 -10.61 -15.88 19.82
N HIS A 372 -11.02 -16.65 18.80
CA HIS A 372 -10.32 -17.87 18.41
C HIS A 372 -8.88 -17.59 17.94
N ARG A 373 -8.68 -16.59 17.06
CA ARG A 373 -7.34 -16.17 16.60
C ARG A 373 -6.42 -15.83 17.78
N LEU A 374 -6.90 -15.02 18.73
CA LEU A 374 -6.11 -14.66 19.91
C LEU A 374 -5.78 -15.87 20.80
N ALA A 375 -6.71 -16.83 20.93
CA ALA A 375 -6.48 -18.04 21.72
C ALA A 375 -5.46 -18.98 21.08
N VAL A 376 -5.49 -19.14 19.74
CA VAL A 376 -4.49 -19.91 19.01
C VAL A 376 -3.12 -19.24 19.12
N LEU A 377 -3.05 -17.93 18.87
CA LEU A 377 -1.80 -17.18 18.94
C LEU A 377 -1.14 -17.28 20.32
N ASP A 378 -1.91 -17.10 21.40
CA ASP A 378 -1.42 -17.25 22.78
C ASP A 378 -0.86 -18.65 23.05
N ARG A 379 -1.59 -19.69 22.64
CA ARG A 379 -1.14 -21.08 22.80
C ARG A 379 0.16 -21.33 22.05
N SER A 380 0.21 -20.98 20.76
CA SER A 380 1.37 -21.22 19.91
C SER A 380 2.59 -20.44 20.40
N TYR A 381 2.41 -19.19 20.83
CA TYR A 381 3.52 -18.35 21.31
C TYR A 381 4.07 -18.83 22.65
N ARG A 382 3.22 -19.35 23.54
CA ARG A 382 3.66 -20.00 24.79
C ARG A 382 4.42 -21.29 24.52
N GLN A 383 4.04 -22.04 23.50
CA GLN A 383 4.75 -23.27 23.09
C GLN A 383 6.13 -22.96 22.48
N LEU A 384 6.25 -21.88 21.70
CA LEU A 384 7.55 -21.41 21.19
C LEU A 384 8.50 -20.97 22.31
N GLY A 385 7.98 -20.42 23.41
CA GLY A 385 8.78 -19.98 24.55
C GLY A 385 9.58 -18.69 24.30
N GLY A 386 10.49 -18.36 25.21
CA GLY A 386 11.37 -17.18 25.12
C GLY A 386 10.59 -15.88 24.90
N LYS A 387 11.07 -15.05 23.96
CA LYS A 387 10.42 -13.77 23.61
C LYS A 387 8.98 -13.91 23.11
N TYR A 388 8.59 -15.07 22.54
CA TYR A 388 7.22 -15.31 22.10
C TYR A 388 6.28 -15.52 23.30
N ALA A 389 6.71 -16.27 24.31
CA ALA A 389 5.96 -16.42 25.56
C ALA A 389 5.85 -15.09 26.33
N GLU A 390 6.93 -14.30 26.36
CA GLU A 390 6.91 -12.93 26.93
C GLU A 390 5.93 -12.02 26.18
N PHE A 391 5.87 -12.12 24.85
CA PHE A 391 4.86 -11.40 24.06
C PHE A 391 3.44 -11.89 24.35
N ALA A 392 3.23 -13.20 24.52
CA ALA A 392 1.93 -13.74 24.91
C ALA A 392 1.46 -13.16 26.26
N ASP A 393 2.36 -13.00 27.23
CA ASP A 393 2.08 -12.33 28.50
C ASP A 393 1.78 -10.83 28.33
N HIS A 394 2.47 -10.15 27.41
CA HIS A 394 2.17 -8.77 27.04
C HIS A 394 0.79 -8.62 26.38
N LEU A 395 0.37 -9.61 25.58
CA LEU A 395 -0.87 -9.58 24.82
C LEU A 395 -2.11 -9.73 25.71
N VAL A 396 -2.06 -10.59 26.75
CA VAL A 396 -3.18 -10.87 27.66
C VAL A 396 -3.92 -9.62 28.17
N PRO A 397 -3.25 -8.61 28.77
CA PRO A 397 -3.94 -7.45 29.32
C PRO A 397 -4.54 -6.51 28.26
N ILE A 398 -4.14 -6.63 26.99
CA ILE A 398 -4.57 -5.73 25.91
C ILE A 398 -5.54 -6.38 24.90
N ARG A 399 -5.94 -7.65 25.09
CA ARG A 399 -6.77 -8.40 24.13
C ARG A 399 -8.09 -7.70 23.80
N GLU A 400 -8.87 -7.36 24.83
CA GLU A 400 -10.18 -6.70 24.64
C GLU A 400 -10.02 -5.36 23.92
N ARG A 401 -9.00 -4.59 24.30
CA ARG A 401 -8.66 -3.34 23.61
C ARG A 401 -8.35 -3.57 22.13
N LEU A 402 -7.55 -4.59 21.79
CA LEU A 402 -7.23 -4.89 20.39
C LEU A 402 -8.46 -5.33 19.57
N LEU A 403 -9.42 -6.02 20.20
CA LEU A 403 -10.69 -6.37 19.56
C LEU A 403 -11.54 -5.12 19.27
N ASP A 404 -11.60 -4.19 20.23
CA ASP A 404 -12.28 -2.90 20.06
C ASP A 404 -11.59 -2.05 18.99
N GLU A 405 -10.27 -1.95 19.03
CA GLU A 405 -9.47 -1.23 18.04
C GLU A 405 -9.67 -1.81 16.63
N ALA A 406 -9.67 -3.13 16.45
CA ALA A 406 -9.88 -3.74 15.13
C ALA A 406 -11.27 -3.43 14.54
N GLN A 407 -12.31 -3.34 15.38
CA GLN A 407 -13.64 -2.89 14.93
C GLN A 407 -13.62 -1.40 14.59
N ALA A 408 -13.05 -0.58 15.46
CA ALA A 408 -12.96 0.87 15.27
C ALA A 408 -12.17 1.21 13.98
N ASP A 409 -11.11 0.46 13.67
CA ASP A 409 -10.32 0.61 12.45
C ASP A 409 -11.19 0.37 11.18
N ALA A 410 -12.11 -0.60 11.22
CA ALA A 410 -13.04 -0.85 10.11
C ALA A 410 -14.13 0.24 10.00
N GLU A 411 -14.63 0.74 11.14
CA GLU A 411 -15.55 1.87 11.19
C GLU A 411 -14.92 3.17 10.67
N ASP A 412 -13.67 3.42 11.04
CA ASP A 412 -12.87 4.56 10.57
C ASP A 412 -12.54 4.44 9.09
N PHE A 413 -12.31 3.22 8.59
CA PHE A 413 -12.18 3.00 7.15
C PHE A 413 -13.46 3.37 6.38
N ALA A 414 -14.63 2.95 6.86
CA ALA A 414 -15.91 3.36 6.26
C ALA A 414 -16.09 4.89 6.24
N ARG A 415 -15.74 5.55 7.35
CA ARG A 415 -15.78 7.04 7.44
C ARG A 415 -14.84 7.69 6.44
N LEU A 416 -13.63 7.14 6.28
CA LEU A 416 -12.67 7.67 5.32
C LEU A 416 -13.15 7.49 3.88
N ILE A 417 -13.75 6.35 3.52
CA ILE A 417 -14.36 6.14 2.19
C ILE A 417 -15.43 7.20 1.92
N GLU A 418 -16.31 7.47 2.88
CA GLU A 418 -17.36 8.49 2.76
C GLU A 418 -16.80 9.91 2.57
N ALA A 419 -15.72 10.24 3.26
CA ALA A 419 -15.04 11.54 3.14
C ALA A 419 -14.16 11.67 1.88
N TRP A 420 -13.82 10.57 1.21
CA TRP A 420 -12.71 10.52 0.26
C TRP A 420 -12.92 11.38 -0.99
N GLY A 421 -14.07 11.26 -1.64
CA GLY A 421 -14.38 12.01 -2.87
C GLY A 421 -14.25 13.53 -2.67
N PRO A 422 -14.90 14.12 -1.65
CA PRO A 422 -14.71 15.52 -1.28
C PRO A 422 -13.25 15.88 -0.94
N LEU A 423 -12.52 15.02 -0.22
CA LEU A 423 -11.11 15.24 0.10
C LEU A 423 -10.22 15.30 -1.14
N VAL A 424 -10.38 14.37 -2.08
CA VAL A 424 -9.63 14.37 -3.34
C VAL A 424 -9.92 15.64 -4.14
N ALA A 425 -11.20 16.03 -4.25
CA ALA A 425 -11.59 17.26 -4.95
C ALA A 425 -11.01 18.52 -4.28
N ALA A 426 -10.95 18.55 -2.95
CA ALA A 426 -10.33 19.64 -2.21
C ALA A 426 -8.80 19.65 -2.40
N ALA A 427 -8.13 18.50 -2.29
CA ALA A 427 -6.70 18.36 -2.50
C ALA A 427 -6.25 18.85 -3.88
N ARG A 428 -7.03 18.56 -4.93
CA ARG A 428 -6.80 19.08 -6.30
C ARG A 428 -6.74 20.60 -6.42
N ALA A 429 -7.37 21.31 -5.50
CA ALA A 429 -7.42 22.76 -5.49
C ALA A 429 -6.36 23.39 -4.56
N GLU A 430 -5.57 22.57 -3.88
CA GLU A 430 -4.51 23.00 -2.97
C GLU A 430 -3.12 22.83 -3.61
N ASP A 431 -2.18 23.69 -3.23
CA ASP A 431 -0.77 23.50 -3.57
C ASP A 431 -0.09 22.71 -2.42
N PRO A 432 0.50 21.52 -2.71
CA PRO A 432 1.20 20.73 -1.70
C PRO A 432 2.52 21.36 -1.23
N SER A 433 3.09 22.31 -1.98
CA SER A 433 4.34 23.01 -1.61
C SER A 433 4.15 24.11 -0.57
N GLY A 434 2.90 24.49 -0.26
CA GLY A 434 2.59 25.57 0.67
C GLY A 434 2.89 26.98 0.14
N VAL A 435 3.40 27.11 -1.08
CA VAL A 435 3.51 28.40 -1.76
C VAL A 435 2.15 28.69 -2.40
N GLY A 436 1.35 29.54 -1.77
CA GLY A 436 0.01 29.85 -2.26
C GLY A 436 0.02 30.19 -3.76
N ALA A 437 -0.83 29.50 -4.53
CA ALA A 437 -1.06 29.86 -5.93
C ALA A 437 -1.41 31.36 -6.00
N PRO A 438 -0.79 32.15 -6.91
CA PRO A 438 -1.14 33.55 -7.04
C PRO A 438 -2.64 33.62 -7.38
N SER A 439 -3.39 34.27 -6.49
CA SER A 439 -4.81 34.56 -6.67
C SER A 439 -4.99 35.24 -8.02
N THR A 440 -5.69 34.58 -8.93
CA THR A 440 -6.15 35.16 -10.19
C THR A 440 -7.36 36.06 -9.93
N GLU A 441 -7.18 37.06 -9.07
CA GLU A 441 -8.11 38.21 -9.04
C GLU A 441 -7.62 39.23 -10.05
N ALA A 442 -8.27 39.24 -11.22
CA ALA A 442 -8.14 40.32 -12.17
C ALA A 442 -8.65 41.61 -11.52
N PRO A 443 -7.93 42.75 -11.65
CA PRO A 443 -8.41 44.01 -11.15
C PRO A 443 -9.62 44.43 -11.99
N THR A 444 -10.79 44.50 -11.36
CA THR A 444 -11.93 45.27 -11.89
C THR A 444 -11.53 46.73 -11.91
N GLY A 445 -11.46 47.31 -13.10
CA GLY A 445 -11.17 48.73 -13.33
C GLY A 445 -12.32 49.67 -12.97
#